data_AF-A0A927YBQ3-F1
#
_entry.id   AF-A0A927YBQ3-F1
#
_cell.length_a   1.000
_cell.length_b   1.000
_cell.length_c   1.000
_cell.angle_alpha   90.00
_cell.angle_beta   90.00
_cell.angle_gamma   90.00
#
_symmetry.space_group_name_H-M   'P 1'
#
loop_
_entity.id
_entity.type
_entity.pdbx_description
1 polymer ?
#
loop_
_entity_poly.entity_id
_entity_poly.type
_entity_poly.pdbx_seq_one_letter_code
_entity_poly.pdbx_strand_id
1 'polypeptide(L)'
;MIQVYNCHYTFLYFFPILGLLLFVGVTFRELKYFNSKEMSNNGLKMLKCIFVAFILIVITIFLILLIWGYISEYFRVYCNYKNNNCMTVDGVVSEYDHSDFESFVVDGIEFKYYDKELFLGYHKTEYNGGFICGNGQHVRIKYISFGDRNVIVELWVEETENNRQ
;
A
#
# COMPACT_ATOMS: atom_id res chain seq x y z
N MET A 1 -5.11 18.59 21.68
CA MET A 1 -4.85 17.54 20.67
C MET A 1 -3.78 18.00 19.69
N ILE A 2 -2.82 17.12 19.39
CA ILE A 2 -1.73 17.35 18.44
C ILE A 2 -1.94 16.44 17.24
N GLN A 3 -1.73 16.96 16.03
CA GLN A 3 -1.73 16.14 14.82
C GLN A 3 -0.44 15.33 14.77
N VAL A 4 -0.56 14.01 14.82
CA VAL A 4 0.59 13.08 14.83
C VAL A 4 0.75 12.35 13.50
N TYR A 5 -0.31 12.31 12.69
CA TYR A 5 -0.24 11.72 11.36
C TYR A 5 -1.09 12.48 10.34
N ASN A 6 -0.58 12.51 9.11
CA ASN A 6 -1.27 13.00 7.92
C ASN A 6 -0.94 12.08 6.74
N CYS A 7 -1.98 11.64 6.03
CA CYS A 7 -1.86 10.79 4.86
C CYS A 7 -1.01 11.48 3.79
N HIS A 8 0.09 10.82 3.45
CA HIS A 8 1.00 11.23 2.39
C HIS A 8 1.12 10.10 1.38
N TYR A 9 1.27 10.48 0.11
CA TYR A 9 1.49 9.52 -0.97
C TYR A 9 2.99 9.39 -1.22
N THR A 10 3.52 8.17 -1.06
CA THR A 10 4.96 7.93 -1.15
C THR A 10 5.38 7.59 -2.58
N PHE A 11 6.52 8.12 -3.03
CA PHE A 11 7.06 7.87 -4.39
C PHE A 11 7.40 6.38 -4.68
N LEU A 12 7.38 5.51 -3.66
CA LEU A 12 7.61 4.06 -3.78
C LEU A 12 6.66 3.39 -4.80
N TYR A 13 5.48 3.96 -5.03
CA TYR A 13 4.53 3.46 -6.02
C TYR A 13 4.97 3.61 -7.49
N PHE A 14 6.05 4.34 -7.77
CA PHE A 14 6.63 4.47 -9.12
C PHE A 14 7.63 3.37 -9.49
N PHE A 15 8.14 2.61 -8.51
CA PHE A 15 9.12 1.54 -8.77
C PHE A 15 8.61 0.43 -9.70
N PRO A 16 7.34 -0.01 -9.66
CA PRO A 16 6.81 -0.97 -10.62
C PRO A 16 6.85 -0.46 -12.07
N ILE A 17 6.62 0.84 -12.28
CA ILE A 17 6.65 1.47 -13.60
C ILE A 17 8.09 1.52 -14.12
N LEU A 18 9.04 1.91 -13.26
CA LEU A 18 10.46 1.90 -13.60
C LEU A 18 10.95 0.48 -13.91
N GLY A 19 10.53 -0.50 -13.10
CA GLY A 19 10.82 -1.92 -13.31
C GLY A 19 10.28 -2.43 -14.65
N LEU A 20 9.05 -2.04 -15.03
CA LEU A 20 8.47 -2.37 -16.32
C LEU A 20 9.30 -1.79 -17.48
N LEU A 21 9.70 -0.53 -17.39
CA LEU A 21 10.52 0.12 -18.43
C LEU A 21 11.88 -0.55 -18.62
N LEU A 22 12.57 -0.87 -17.51
CA LEU A 22 13.85 -1.59 -17.54
C LEU A 22 13.67 -2.99 -18.11
N PHE A 23 12.61 -3.69 -17.72
CA PHE A 23 12.29 -5.02 -18.22
C PHE A 23 12.05 -5.00 -19.74
N VAL A 24 11.22 -4.08 -20.24
CA VAL A 24 11.01 -3.90 -21.68
C VAL A 24 12.34 -3.65 -22.39
N GLY A 25 13.22 -2.80 -21.86
CA GLY A 25 14.54 -2.53 -22.45
C GLY A 25 15.43 -3.78 -22.56
N VAL A 26 15.52 -4.59 -21.51
CA VAL A 26 16.28 -5.85 -21.51
C VAL A 26 15.72 -6.83 -22.54
N THR A 27 14.39 -6.93 -22.63
CA THR A 27 13.74 -7.92 -23.50
C THR A 27 13.91 -7.61 -24.97
N PHE A 28 13.83 -6.33 -25.37
CA PHE A 28 14.19 -5.89 -26.71
C PHE A 28 15.64 -6.23 -27.07
N ARG A 29 16.58 -6.08 -26.12
CA ARG A 29 17.99 -6.42 -26.33
C ARG A 29 18.17 -7.93 -26.56
N GLU A 30 17.57 -8.77 -25.72
CA GLU A 30 17.67 -10.23 -25.84
C GLU A 30 17.02 -10.73 -27.13
N LEU A 31 15.84 -10.22 -27.51
CA LEU A 31 15.18 -10.57 -28.78
C LEU A 31 16.05 -10.20 -29.99
N LYS A 32 16.68 -9.02 -29.98
CA LYS A 32 17.61 -8.59 -31.03
C LYS A 32 18.86 -9.48 -31.10
N TYR A 33 19.42 -9.85 -29.94
CA TYR A 33 20.57 -10.75 -29.84
C TYR A 33 20.26 -12.15 -30.38
N PHE A 34 19.10 -12.72 -30.01
CA PHE A 34 18.66 -14.02 -30.50
C PHE A 34 18.36 -14.04 -32.01
N ASN A 35 17.86 -12.93 -32.56
CA ASN A 35 17.64 -12.82 -33.99
C ASN A 35 18.96 -12.79 -34.77
N SER A 36 20.02 -12.18 -34.20
CA SER A 36 21.33 -12.06 -34.86
C SER A 36 22.19 -13.33 -34.84
N LYS A 37 21.91 -14.31 -33.98
CA LYS A 37 22.72 -15.53 -33.85
C LYS A 37 22.11 -16.69 -34.64
N GLU A 38 22.86 -17.20 -35.63
CA GLU A 38 22.55 -18.43 -36.35
C GLU A 38 22.74 -19.63 -35.40
N MET A 39 21.64 -20.23 -34.93
CA MET A 39 21.68 -21.52 -34.25
C MET A 39 21.18 -22.58 -35.23
N SER A 40 22.01 -23.61 -35.43
CA SER A 40 21.93 -24.71 -36.39
C SER A 40 20.66 -25.59 -36.36
N ASN A 41 19.64 -25.30 -35.54
CA ASN A 41 18.44 -26.12 -35.46
C ASN A 41 17.17 -25.26 -35.26
N ASN A 42 16.43 -25.06 -36.35
CA ASN A 42 15.31 -24.11 -36.46
C ASN A 42 14.16 -24.40 -35.47
N GLY A 43 13.88 -25.67 -35.18
CA GLY A 43 12.79 -26.06 -34.26
C GLY A 43 13.05 -25.70 -32.80
N LEU A 44 14.26 -25.93 -32.30
CA LEU A 44 14.64 -25.59 -30.92
C LEU A 44 14.71 -24.07 -30.71
N LYS A 45 15.15 -23.32 -31.74
CA LYS A 45 15.15 -21.84 -31.73
C LYS A 45 13.73 -21.30 -31.61
N MET A 46 12.79 -21.83 -32.39
CA MET A 46 11.38 -21.43 -32.36
C MET A 46 10.72 -21.71 -31.00
N LEU A 47 10.92 -22.90 -30.43
CA LEU A 47 10.36 -23.26 -29.11
C LEU A 47 10.85 -22.31 -28.00
N LYS A 48 12.15 -21.97 -27.99
CA LYS A 48 12.73 -21.04 -27.02
C LYS A 48 12.14 -19.63 -27.16
N CYS A 49 11.94 -19.14 -28.38
CA CYS A 49 11.31 -17.84 -28.62
C CYS A 49 9.86 -17.80 -28.11
N ILE A 50 9.09 -18.86 -28.37
CA ILE A 50 7.71 -18.98 -27.88
C ILE A 50 7.68 -19.00 -26.34
N PHE A 51 8.57 -19.78 -25.71
CA PHE A 51 8.64 -19.85 -24.26
C PHE A 51 9.01 -18.51 -23.61
N VAL A 52 10.01 -17.81 -24.16
CA VAL A 52 10.39 -16.47 -23.69
C VAL A 52 9.22 -15.50 -23.89
N ALA A 53 8.59 -15.49 -25.07
CA ALA A 53 7.43 -14.64 -25.35
C ALA A 53 6.26 -14.89 -24.37
N PHE A 54 6.01 -16.16 -24.02
CA PHE A 54 4.98 -16.51 -23.04
C PHE A 54 5.31 -15.97 -21.64
N ILE A 55 6.53 -16.17 -21.14
CA ILE A 55 6.97 -15.63 -19.85
C ILE A 55 6.81 -14.09 -19.83
N LEU A 56 7.15 -13.43 -20.94
CA LEU A 56 7.02 -11.98 -21.06
C LEU A 56 5.58 -11.53 -20.89
N ILE A 57 4.65 -12.19 -21.59
CA ILE A 57 3.23 -11.87 -21.49
C ILE A 57 2.74 -12.03 -20.05
N VAL A 58 3.10 -13.12 -19.37
CA VAL A 58 2.70 -13.37 -17.98
C VAL A 58 3.23 -12.28 -17.04
N ILE A 59 4.52 -11.92 -17.16
CA ILE A 59 5.13 -10.87 -16.32
C ILE A 59 4.47 -9.50 -16.61
N THR A 60 4.22 -9.18 -17.88
CA THR A 60 3.56 -7.92 -18.25
C THR A 60 2.14 -7.84 -17.68
N ILE A 61 1.35 -8.92 -17.79
CA ILE A 61 0.00 -8.96 -17.20
C ILE A 61 0.08 -8.76 -15.68
N PHE A 62 1.00 -9.45 -15.00
CA PHE A 62 1.19 -9.31 -13.56
C PHE A 62 1.54 -7.86 -13.17
N LEU A 63 2.45 -7.21 -13.89
CA LEU A 63 2.82 -5.81 -13.63
C LEU A 63 1.66 -4.84 -13.88
N ILE A 64 0.85 -5.06 -14.92
CA ILE A 64 -0.35 -4.26 -15.19
C ILE A 64 -1.34 -4.37 -14.01
N LEU A 65 -1.58 -5.59 -13.51
CA LEU A 65 -2.46 -5.82 -12.37
C LEU A 65 -1.95 -5.13 -11.10
N LEU A 66 -0.64 -5.18 -10.84
CA LEU A 66 -0.03 -4.46 -9.71
C LEU A 66 -0.22 -2.94 -9.84
N ILE A 67 0.10 -2.37 -11.00
CA ILE A 67 -0.06 -0.93 -11.25
C ILE A 67 -1.53 -0.52 -11.08
N TRP A 68 -2.47 -1.32 -11.61
CA TRP A 68 -3.90 -1.06 -11.45
C TRP A 68 -4.32 -1.04 -9.98
N GLY A 69 -3.82 -1.97 -9.16
CA GLY A 69 -4.06 -2.00 -7.71
C GLY A 69 -3.65 -0.69 -7.03
N TYR A 70 -2.41 -0.23 -7.30
CA TYR A 70 -1.90 1.02 -6.72
C TYR A 70 -2.66 2.26 -7.18
N ILE A 71 -3.03 2.35 -8.47
CA ILE A 71 -3.81 3.47 -9.00
C ILE A 71 -5.20 3.48 -8.37
N SER A 72 -5.86 2.32 -8.29
CA SER A 72 -7.19 2.19 -7.69
C SER A 72 -7.18 2.66 -6.24
N GLU A 73 -6.18 2.24 -5.47
CA GLU A 73 -6.00 2.67 -4.09
C GLU A 73 -5.73 4.18 -3.96
N TYR A 74 -4.87 4.75 -4.81
CA TYR A 74 -4.63 6.19 -4.84
C TYR A 74 -5.93 6.99 -5.01
N PHE A 75 -6.76 6.61 -5.98
CA PHE A 75 -8.03 7.29 -6.20
C PHE A 75 -9.03 7.04 -5.06
N ARG A 76 -9.06 5.83 -4.50
CA ARG A 76 -9.99 5.48 -3.41
C ARG A 76 -9.66 6.15 -2.09
N VAL A 77 -8.37 6.29 -1.74
CA VAL A 77 -7.94 6.85 -0.46
C VAL A 77 -7.50 8.30 -0.62
N TYR A 78 -6.45 8.54 -1.39
CA TYR A 78 -5.79 9.85 -1.43
C TYR A 78 -6.64 10.93 -2.12
N CYS A 79 -7.32 10.63 -3.22
CA CYS A 79 -8.20 11.61 -3.86
C CYS A 79 -9.42 11.94 -2.98
N ASN A 80 -10.03 10.96 -2.33
CA ASN A 80 -11.11 11.20 -1.36
C ASN A 80 -10.62 12.04 -0.19
N TYR A 81 -9.42 11.73 0.32
CA TYR A 81 -8.76 12.53 1.34
C TYR A 81 -8.56 13.99 0.93
N LYS A 82 -7.97 14.23 -0.25
CA LYS A 82 -7.73 15.59 -0.78
C LYS A 82 -9.01 16.38 -1.07
N ASN A 83 -10.08 15.69 -1.45
CA ASN A 83 -11.38 16.31 -1.70
C ASN A 83 -12.22 16.48 -0.43
N ASN A 84 -11.68 16.15 0.76
CA ASN A 84 -12.39 16.14 2.03
C ASN A 84 -13.62 15.21 2.07
N ASN A 85 -13.65 14.19 1.21
CA ASN A 85 -14.64 13.11 1.25
C ASN A 85 -14.21 12.07 2.30
N CYS A 86 -14.18 12.47 3.56
CA CYS A 86 -13.79 11.62 4.68
C CYS A 86 -14.79 11.74 5.82
N MET A 87 -14.83 10.72 6.65
CA MET A 87 -15.53 10.75 7.93
C MET A 87 -14.55 11.19 9.02
N THR A 88 -15.08 11.77 10.10
CA THR A 88 -14.29 12.15 11.27
C THR A 88 -14.99 11.59 12.51
N VAL A 89 -14.22 10.98 13.39
CA VAL A 89 -14.67 10.54 14.71
C VAL A 89 -13.75 11.15 15.77
N ASP A 90 -14.33 11.54 16.90
CA ASP A 90 -13.65 12.16 18.03
C ASP A 90 -14.13 11.44 19.29
N GLY A 91 -13.23 10.86 20.07
CA GLY A 91 -13.60 10.05 21.22
C GLY A 91 -12.44 9.31 21.85
N VAL A 92 -12.79 8.42 22.77
CA VAL A 92 -11.83 7.66 23.57
C VAL A 92 -11.64 6.27 22.97
N VAL A 93 -10.38 5.86 22.84
CA VAL A 93 -9.98 4.51 22.42
C VAL A 93 -10.46 3.49 23.45
N SER A 94 -11.14 2.46 22.96
CA SER A 94 -11.66 1.33 23.73
C SER A 94 -11.41 0.03 22.97
N GLU A 95 -11.52 -1.11 23.66
CA GLU A 95 -11.33 -2.45 23.07
C GLU A 95 -10.01 -2.60 22.30
N TYR A 96 -8.95 -1.94 22.77
CA TYR A 96 -7.62 -2.05 22.17
C TYR A 96 -7.07 -3.48 22.30
N ASP A 97 -6.70 -4.07 21.17
CA ASP A 97 -6.03 -5.37 21.05
C ASP A 97 -4.79 -5.23 20.15
N HIS A 98 -3.72 -5.93 20.52
CA HIS A 98 -2.42 -5.91 19.87
C HIS A 98 -1.91 -7.34 19.56
N SER A 99 -2.81 -8.33 19.49
CA SER A 99 -2.47 -9.76 19.35
C SER A 99 -1.89 -10.11 17.96
N ASP A 100 -2.75 -10.18 16.94
CA ASP A 100 -2.37 -10.50 15.55
C ASP A 100 -2.31 -9.25 14.66
N PHE A 101 -3.17 -8.29 14.96
CA PHE A 101 -3.30 -6.98 14.34
C PHE A 101 -3.52 -5.98 15.47
N GLU A 102 -3.22 -4.71 15.23
CA GLU A 102 -3.72 -3.68 16.14
C GLU A 102 -5.14 -3.32 15.75
N SER A 103 -6.04 -3.41 16.73
CA SER A 103 -7.42 -2.98 16.56
C SER A 103 -7.91 -2.23 17.77
N PHE A 104 -8.85 -1.33 17.53
CA PHE A 104 -9.54 -0.58 18.59
C PHE A 104 -10.85 0.01 18.11
N VAL A 105 -11.64 0.50 19.06
CA VAL A 105 -12.94 1.13 18.83
C VAL A 105 -12.91 2.58 19.34
N VAL A 106 -13.42 3.51 18.52
CA VAL A 106 -13.68 4.91 18.92
C VAL A 106 -15.13 5.23 18.57
N ASP A 107 -15.93 5.60 19.58
CA ASP A 107 -17.36 5.91 19.42
C ASP A 107 -18.14 4.82 18.65
N GLY A 108 -17.86 3.55 18.94
CA GLY A 108 -18.48 2.39 18.27
C GLY A 108 -17.93 2.06 16.88
N ILE A 109 -16.90 2.78 16.41
CA ILE A 109 -16.27 2.56 15.10
C ILE A 109 -14.96 1.78 15.28
N GLU A 110 -14.90 0.60 14.70
CA GLU A 110 -13.73 -0.27 14.74
C GLU A 110 -12.67 0.15 13.71
N PHE A 111 -11.42 0.17 14.14
CA PHE A 111 -10.23 0.35 13.31
C PHE A 111 -9.33 -0.85 13.51
N LYS A 112 -8.70 -1.31 12.42
CA LYS A 112 -7.78 -2.45 12.43
C LYS A 112 -6.67 -2.24 11.40
N TYR A 113 -5.42 -2.47 11.79
CA TYR A 113 -4.26 -2.33 10.91
C TYR A 113 -3.06 -3.16 11.39
N TYR A 114 -2.02 -3.24 10.56
CA TYR A 114 -0.71 -3.80 10.89
C TYR A 114 0.42 -3.13 10.09
N ASP A 115 1.67 -3.17 10.57
CA ASP A 115 2.77 -2.38 9.97
C ASP A 115 3.10 -2.71 8.52
N LYS A 116 2.85 -3.94 8.11
CA LYS A 116 3.19 -4.44 6.77
C LYS A 116 2.04 -4.27 5.78
N GLU A 117 1.03 -3.46 6.12
CA GLU A 117 0.02 -3.08 5.14
C GLU A 117 0.67 -2.38 3.95
N LEU A 118 0.31 -2.83 2.76
CA LEU A 118 0.73 -2.19 1.51
C LEU A 118 -0.23 -1.05 1.12
N PHE A 119 -1.21 -0.76 1.98
CA PHE A 119 -2.28 0.17 1.75
C PHE A 119 -1.95 1.57 2.28
N LEU A 120 -2.54 2.59 1.67
CA LEU A 120 -2.44 3.97 2.12
C LEU A 120 -3.19 4.16 3.43
N GLY A 121 -2.61 4.92 4.35
CA GLY A 121 -3.22 5.26 5.62
C GLY A 121 -2.24 5.09 6.79
N TYR A 122 -2.70 5.41 7.98
CA TYR A 122 -1.97 5.11 9.20
C TYR A 122 -2.15 3.63 9.53
N HIS A 123 -1.02 2.92 9.67
CA HIS A 123 -0.99 1.49 9.99
C HIS A 123 0.20 1.12 10.89
N LYS A 124 0.76 2.11 11.59
CA LYS A 124 1.97 1.93 12.40
C LYS A 124 1.58 1.42 13.79
N THR A 125 2.09 0.26 14.17
CA THR A 125 1.80 -0.36 15.46
C THR A 125 2.57 0.32 16.59
N GLU A 126 2.02 0.30 17.80
CA GLU A 126 2.66 0.70 19.05
C GLU A 126 4.06 0.11 19.18
N TYR A 127 4.24 -1.19 18.91
CA TYR A 127 5.55 -1.86 18.97
C TYR A 127 6.59 -1.21 18.06
N ASN A 128 6.17 -0.67 16.91
CA ASN A 128 7.04 0.02 15.97
C ASN A 128 7.05 1.56 16.17
N GLY A 129 6.49 2.05 17.27
CA GLY A 129 6.41 3.48 17.60
C GLY A 129 5.22 4.16 16.94
N GLY A 130 4.08 3.49 16.92
CA GLY A 130 2.77 4.04 16.62
C GLY A 130 2.28 4.98 17.72
N PHE A 131 1.23 5.75 17.42
CA PHE A 131 0.66 6.77 18.31
C PHE A 131 -0.62 6.33 19.01
N ILE A 132 -1.17 5.15 18.70
CA ILE A 132 -2.28 4.56 19.44
C ILE A 132 -1.68 3.49 20.36
N CYS A 133 -1.70 3.71 21.67
CA CYS A 133 -0.95 2.87 22.61
C CYS A 133 -1.83 2.20 23.68
N GLY A 134 -3.16 2.23 23.51
CA GLY A 134 -4.07 1.55 24.41
C GLY A 134 -5.37 2.27 24.73
N ASN A 135 -6.16 1.62 25.58
CA ASN A 135 -7.46 2.10 26.04
C ASN A 135 -7.34 3.40 26.86
N GLY A 136 -8.37 4.26 26.75
CA GLY A 136 -8.45 5.52 27.49
C GLY A 136 -7.77 6.70 26.80
N GLN A 137 -7.06 6.45 25.69
CA GLN A 137 -6.45 7.52 24.89
C GLN A 137 -7.53 8.29 24.14
N HIS A 138 -7.56 9.62 24.29
CA HIS A 138 -8.47 10.47 23.53
C HIS A 138 -7.87 10.83 22.18
N VAL A 139 -8.63 10.58 21.12
CA VAL A 139 -8.19 10.73 19.74
C VAL A 139 -9.27 11.36 18.87
N ARG A 140 -8.82 12.10 17.86
CA ARG A 140 -9.63 12.46 16.71
C ARG A 140 -9.04 11.78 15.50
N ILE A 141 -9.89 11.16 14.70
CA ILE A 141 -9.50 10.36 13.54
C ILE A 141 -10.30 10.82 12.34
N LYS A 142 -9.61 11.19 11.26
CA LYS A 142 -10.23 11.31 9.94
C LYS A 142 -9.97 10.03 9.18
N TYR A 143 -11.01 9.42 8.63
CA TYR A 143 -10.92 8.11 8.00
C TYR A 143 -11.82 7.98 6.77
N ILE A 144 -11.56 6.93 5.99
CA ILE A 144 -12.37 6.52 4.84
C ILE A 144 -12.84 5.10 5.09
N SER A 145 -14.16 4.89 5.04
CA SER A 145 -14.75 3.57 5.21
C SER A 145 -14.86 2.82 3.89
N PHE A 146 -14.44 1.56 3.88
CA PHE A 146 -14.56 0.65 2.74
C PHE A 146 -15.50 -0.54 2.99
N GLY A 147 -16.35 -0.44 4.03
CA GLY A 147 -17.34 -1.47 4.39
C GLY A 147 -16.75 -2.59 5.25
N ASP A 148 -15.62 -3.16 4.84
CA ASP A 148 -14.90 -4.20 5.58
C ASP A 148 -13.76 -3.66 6.46
N ARG A 149 -13.36 -2.40 6.24
CA ARG A 149 -12.28 -1.74 6.99
C ARG A 149 -12.42 -0.22 6.98
N ASN A 150 -11.82 0.42 7.98
CA ASN A 150 -11.70 1.87 8.09
C ASN A 150 -10.24 2.30 7.97
N VAL A 151 -9.93 3.08 6.95
CA VAL A 151 -8.57 3.56 6.67
C VAL A 151 -8.37 4.93 7.30
N ILE A 152 -7.42 5.04 8.22
CA ILE A 152 -7.08 6.28 8.92
C ILE A 152 -6.24 7.17 8.00
N VAL A 153 -6.70 8.38 7.72
CA VAL A 153 -6.00 9.35 6.85
C VAL A 153 -5.46 10.57 7.59
N GLU A 154 -6.00 10.92 8.75
CA GLU A 154 -5.39 11.87 9.68
C GLU A 154 -5.64 11.39 11.11
N LEU A 155 -4.66 11.58 12.00
CA LEU A 155 -4.75 11.22 13.41
C LEU A 155 -4.30 12.40 14.27
N TRP A 156 -5.14 12.75 15.23
CA TRP A 156 -4.80 13.62 16.33
C TRP A 156 -4.92 12.88 17.65
N VAL A 157 -3.97 13.11 18.55
CA VAL A 157 -3.93 12.50 19.87
C VAL A 157 -3.90 13.61 20.92
N GLU A 158 -4.61 13.44 22.03
CA GLU A 158 -4.47 14.34 23.17
C GLU A 158 -3.13 14.13 23.89
N GLU A 159 -2.45 15.23 24.26
CA GLU A 159 -1.20 15.10 25.03
C GLU A 159 -1.49 14.43 26.37
N THR A 160 -0.98 13.21 26.53
CA THR A 160 -0.85 12.56 27.83
C THR A 160 0.61 12.60 28.27
N GLU A 161 0.88 12.69 29.57
CA GLU A 161 2.24 12.85 30.12
C GLU A 161 3.24 11.75 29.70
N ASN A 162 2.76 10.60 29.22
CA ASN A 162 3.57 9.50 28.70
C ASN A 162 4.18 9.73 27.31
N ASN A 163 3.75 10.74 26.54
CA ASN A 163 4.26 11.01 25.18
C ASN A 163 5.57 11.85 25.16
N ARG A 164 6.25 12.01 26.30
CA ARG A 164 7.46 12.86 26.46
C ARG A 164 8.78 12.09 26.65
N GLN A 165 8.82 10.78 26.43
CA GLN A 165 10.05 9.99 26.57
C GLN A 165 10.59 9.50 25.24
#